data_AF-A0A235B884-F1
#
_entry.id   AF-A0A235B884-F1
#
_cell.length_a   1.000
_cell.length_b   1.000
_cell.length_c   1.000
_cell.angle_alpha   90.00
_cell.angle_beta   90.00
_cell.angle_gamma   90.00
#
_symmetry.space_group_name_H-M   'P 1'
#
loop_
_entity.id
_entity.type
_entity.pdbx_description
1 polymer ?
#
loop_
_entity_poly.entity_id
_entity_poly.type
_entity_poly.pdbx_seq_one_letter_code
_entity_poly.pdbx_strand_id
1 'polypeptide(L)'
;MNKELYVEKYRGKRWSRERVEDALAVYLPGWSIREPEWVPANGEDKAPLCCPEGHSVDRFVRDLAKDCGCRECKDEHVRREMANRFIAALEADGYTALFGVEDYVNSHQNLPTVCPAGNEYDTTSASFVNNCRRCKCSGCWSARGPRKRTKWTPESITAALLERGLEALEEPRGVMGRIRISCLAPGCGWEGVRMPQEYLYGRGSCPRCAGREKGSTDSYREELRKKGWDLPEGVGYVMSQTLIPHICPEGHVTLKSPDAWRQGRGCRECKNEGQSRRTRGVNLVTGDKLTAEELAELEESRRSSEYRRWRRNVLARDNERCVLCGSTREPQAHHLFSFAKYRDYRYEEGNGVTLCARHHLSRYEGSFHAVHGQDGRSVPGQFLEYLDNYIANNPDADKGRLFYVRKKVERLIERVECAEIQKEAV
;
A
#
# COMPACT_ATOMS: atom_id res chain seq x y z
N MET A 1 -22.26 -4.22 -39.52
CA MET A 1 -20.96 -4.89 -39.28
C MET A 1 -20.97 -5.48 -37.87
N ASN A 2 -20.46 -6.70 -37.66
CA ASN A 2 -20.42 -7.34 -36.33
C ASN A 2 -19.00 -7.28 -35.72
N LYS A 3 -18.83 -7.73 -34.47
CA LYS A 3 -17.54 -7.66 -33.75
C LYS A 3 -16.41 -8.40 -34.47
N GLU A 4 -16.68 -9.56 -35.04
CA GLU A 4 -15.69 -10.39 -35.74
C GLU A 4 -15.20 -9.73 -37.03
N LEU A 5 -16.14 -9.25 -37.85
CA LEU A 5 -15.85 -8.54 -39.09
C LEU A 5 -15.09 -7.23 -38.85
N TYR A 6 -15.39 -6.51 -37.76
CA TYR A 6 -14.63 -5.32 -37.38
C TYR A 6 -13.16 -5.65 -37.08
N VAL A 7 -12.92 -6.68 -36.26
CA VAL A 7 -11.57 -7.09 -35.88
C VAL A 7 -10.78 -7.54 -37.11
N GLU A 8 -11.41 -8.29 -38.02
CA GLU A 8 -10.79 -8.72 -39.28
C GLU A 8 -10.48 -7.53 -40.20
N LYS A 9 -11.45 -6.63 -40.42
CA LYS A 9 -11.31 -5.44 -41.29
C LYS A 9 -10.15 -4.53 -40.86
N TYR A 10 -9.90 -4.41 -39.55
CA TYR A 10 -8.92 -3.47 -39.00
C TYR A 10 -7.69 -4.10 -38.34
N ARG A 11 -7.48 -5.41 -38.50
CA ARG A 11 -6.29 -6.11 -37.99
C ARG A 11 -5.01 -5.49 -38.56
N GLY A 12 -4.13 -5.00 -37.68
CA GLY A 12 -2.86 -4.38 -38.08
C GLY A 12 -2.97 -3.03 -38.79
N LYS A 13 -4.18 -2.49 -38.99
CA LYS A 13 -4.38 -1.16 -39.59
C LYS A 13 -4.18 -0.06 -38.54
N ARG A 14 -3.77 1.12 -39.00
CA ARG A 14 -3.70 2.34 -38.17
C ARG A 14 -5.10 2.81 -37.75
N TRP A 15 -5.15 3.72 -36.79
CA TRP A 15 -6.40 4.39 -36.44
C TRP A 15 -6.78 5.41 -37.51
N SER A 16 -8.07 5.48 -37.81
CA SER A 16 -8.66 6.43 -38.75
C SER A 16 -10.05 6.81 -38.23
N ARG A 17 -10.60 7.92 -38.75
CA ARG A 17 -11.97 8.33 -38.40
C ARG A 17 -12.99 7.25 -38.74
N GLU A 18 -12.92 6.69 -39.94
CA GLU A 18 -13.79 5.59 -40.38
C GLU A 18 -13.73 4.43 -39.38
N ARG A 19 -12.53 4.04 -38.93
CA ARG A 19 -12.38 2.96 -37.95
C ARG A 19 -13.04 3.27 -36.60
N VAL A 20 -12.99 4.52 -36.15
CA VAL A 20 -13.65 4.96 -34.92
C VAL A 20 -15.17 4.92 -35.07
N GLU A 21 -15.71 5.44 -36.17
CA GLU A 21 -17.15 5.41 -36.48
C GLU A 21 -17.67 3.96 -36.56
N ASP A 22 -16.91 3.09 -37.23
CA ASP A 22 -17.16 1.65 -37.31
C ASP A 22 -17.11 0.97 -35.93
N ALA A 23 -16.18 1.38 -35.05
CA ALA A 23 -16.13 0.90 -33.67
C ALA A 23 -17.35 1.37 -32.86
N LEU A 24 -17.78 2.63 -33.00
CA LEU A 24 -18.98 3.15 -32.33
C LEU A 24 -20.22 2.36 -32.78
N ALA A 25 -20.40 2.13 -34.07
CA ALA A 25 -21.53 1.37 -34.60
C ALA A 25 -21.60 -0.08 -34.05
N VAL A 26 -20.45 -0.70 -33.76
CA VAL A 26 -20.36 -2.09 -33.30
C VAL A 26 -20.45 -2.22 -31.78
N TYR A 27 -19.75 -1.37 -31.04
CA TYR A 27 -19.56 -1.51 -29.60
C TYR A 27 -20.35 -0.52 -28.76
N LEU A 28 -20.70 0.65 -29.31
CA LEU A 28 -21.38 1.75 -28.63
C LEU A 28 -22.49 2.33 -29.53
N PRO A 29 -23.51 1.54 -29.89
CA PRO A 29 -24.54 1.98 -30.83
C PRO A 29 -25.25 3.25 -30.33
N GLY A 30 -25.48 4.20 -31.25
CA GLY A 30 -26.09 5.50 -30.96
C GLY A 30 -25.13 6.57 -30.43
N TRP A 31 -23.86 6.23 -30.18
CA TRP A 31 -22.85 7.23 -29.84
C TRP A 31 -22.32 7.92 -31.10
N SER A 32 -21.93 9.19 -30.97
CA SER A 32 -21.42 10.00 -32.08
C SER A 32 -20.17 10.78 -31.68
N ILE A 33 -19.36 11.18 -32.66
CA ILE A 33 -18.22 12.09 -32.45
C ILE A 33 -18.76 13.52 -32.46
N ARG A 34 -18.56 14.24 -31.36
CA ARG A 34 -19.05 15.63 -31.18
C ARG A 34 -18.35 16.61 -32.12
N GLU A 35 -17.08 16.35 -32.46
CA GLU A 35 -16.24 17.23 -33.26
C GLU A 35 -16.09 16.68 -34.70
N PRO A 36 -16.76 17.30 -35.71
CA PRO A 36 -16.80 16.77 -37.08
C PRO A 36 -15.45 16.71 -37.79
N GLU A 37 -14.47 17.50 -37.36
CA GLU A 37 -13.12 17.53 -37.96
C GLU A 37 -12.11 16.68 -37.19
N TRP A 38 -12.51 16.08 -36.07
CA TRP A 38 -11.60 15.31 -35.24
C TRP A 38 -11.16 13.99 -35.92
N VAL A 39 -9.87 13.70 -35.85
CA VAL A 39 -9.25 12.47 -36.41
C VAL A 39 -8.21 11.96 -35.41
N PRO A 40 -8.17 10.64 -35.10
CA PRO A 40 -7.17 10.09 -34.20
C PRO A 40 -5.80 10.00 -34.88
N ALA A 41 -4.73 10.41 -34.19
CA ALA A 41 -3.35 10.12 -34.57
C ALA A 41 -2.95 8.70 -34.13
N ASN A 42 -3.40 8.25 -32.96
CA ASN A 42 -3.14 6.91 -32.43
C ASN A 42 -4.21 6.45 -31.40
N GLY A 43 -3.99 5.28 -30.78
CA GLY A 43 -4.94 4.67 -29.84
C GLY A 43 -5.02 5.33 -28.46
N GLU A 44 -4.03 6.17 -28.11
CA GLU A 44 -3.97 6.96 -26.87
C GLU A 44 -4.70 8.30 -26.98
N ASP A 45 -5.17 8.68 -28.17
CA ASP A 45 -5.95 9.89 -28.32
C ASP A 45 -7.35 9.70 -27.74
N LYS A 46 -7.89 10.79 -27.19
CA LYS A 46 -9.25 10.80 -26.66
C LYS A 46 -10.21 11.27 -27.74
N ALA A 47 -11.12 10.39 -28.14
CA ALA A 47 -12.25 10.72 -28.99
C ALA A 47 -13.27 11.55 -28.19
N PRO A 48 -13.65 12.74 -28.68
CA PRO A 48 -14.70 13.57 -28.08
C PRO A 48 -16.07 13.00 -28.47
N LEU A 49 -16.65 12.15 -27.64
CA LEU A 49 -17.89 11.46 -27.94
C LEU A 49 -19.11 12.11 -27.27
N CYS A 50 -20.27 11.85 -27.86
CA CYS A 50 -21.57 12.14 -27.30
C CYS A 50 -22.37 10.84 -27.20
N CYS A 51 -22.96 10.56 -26.03
CA CYS A 51 -23.85 9.39 -25.87
C CYS A 51 -25.27 9.68 -26.44
N PRO A 52 -26.14 8.66 -26.58
CA PRO A 52 -27.50 8.84 -27.10
C PRO A 52 -28.36 9.85 -26.31
N GLU A 53 -28.08 9.99 -25.01
CA GLU A 53 -28.76 10.95 -24.11
C GLU A 53 -28.14 12.35 -24.14
N GLY A 54 -27.12 12.60 -24.98
CA GLY A 54 -26.51 13.93 -25.14
C GLY A 54 -25.31 14.23 -24.22
N HIS A 55 -24.88 13.29 -23.38
CA HIS A 55 -23.74 13.51 -22.48
C HIS A 55 -22.40 13.50 -23.23
N SER A 56 -21.55 14.46 -22.90
CA SER A 56 -20.20 14.60 -23.47
C SER A 56 -19.18 13.75 -22.74
N VAL A 57 -18.52 12.84 -23.43
CA VAL A 57 -17.55 11.90 -22.84
C VAL A 57 -16.32 11.77 -23.72
N ASP A 58 -15.15 12.07 -23.18
CA ASP A 58 -13.88 11.88 -23.87
C ASP A 58 -13.32 10.48 -23.55
N ARG A 59 -13.04 9.67 -24.58
CA ARG A 59 -12.58 8.28 -24.40
C ARG A 59 -11.37 7.96 -25.24
N PHE A 60 -10.45 7.19 -24.65
CA PHE A 60 -9.35 6.63 -25.42
C PHE A 60 -9.86 5.74 -26.56
N VAL A 61 -9.32 5.96 -27.76
CA VAL A 61 -9.72 5.24 -28.96
C VAL A 61 -9.50 3.72 -28.82
N ARG A 62 -8.40 3.31 -28.16
CA ARG A 62 -8.14 1.89 -27.86
C ARG A 62 -9.21 1.24 -26.96
N ASP A 63 -9.96 2.03 -26.21
CA ASP A 63 -10.94 1.56 -25.22
C ASP A 63 -12.37 1.52 -25.77
N LEU A 64 -12.62 1.95 -27.01
CA LEU A 64 -13.98 1.94 -27.60
C LEU A 64 -14.56 0.54 -27.75
N ALA A 65 -13.71 -0.48 -27.89
CA ALA A 65 -14.13 -1.88 -27.94
C ALA A 65 -14.47 -2.46 -26.56
N LYS A 66 -14.18 -1.74 -25.48
CA LYS A 66 -14.60 -2.11 -24.12
C LYS A 66 -16.04 -1.66 -23.94
N ASP A 67 -16.93 -2.60 -23.63
CA ASP A 67 -18.34 -2.34 -23.36
C ASP A 67 -18.50 -1.57 -22.04
N CYS A 68 -18.34 -0.26 -22.13
CA CYS A 68 -18.41 0.66 -21.00
C CYS A 68 -19.48 1.70 -21.36
N GLY A 69 -20.70 1.59 -20.85
CA GLY A 69 -21.76 2.58 -21.13
C GLY A 69 -21.42 4.00 -20.66
N CYS A 70 -22.37 4.95 -20.79
CA CYS A 70 -22.15 6.32 -20.30
C CYS A 70 -22.21 6.35 -18.77
N ARG A 71 -21.18 6.92 -18.13
CA ARG A 71 -21.12 7.03 -16.67
C ARG A 71 -22.20 7.96 -16.13
N GLU A 72 -22.44 9.09 -16.78
CA GLU A 72 -23.48 10.03 -16.38
C GLU A 72 -24.87 9.41 -16.47
N CYS A 73 -25.20 8.69 -17.55
CA CYS A 73 -26.46 7.93 -17.65
C CYS A 73 -26.59 6.88 -16.54
N LYS A 74 -25.49 6.19 -16.20
CA LYS A 74 -25.47 5.20 -15.12
C LYS A 74 -25.71 5.85 -13.76
N ASP A 75 -25.03 6.96 -13.49
CA ASP A 75 -25.15 7.69 -12.23
C ASP A 75 -26.56 8.30 -12.10
N GLU A 76 -27.14 8.82 -13.19
CA GLU A 76 -28.53 9.29 -13.23
C GLU A 76 -29.54 8.18 -12.98
N HIS A 77 -29.39 7.01 -13.61
CA HIS A 77 -30.25 5.85 -13.36
C HIS A 77 -30.21 5.44 -11.88
N VAL A 78 -29.01 5.30 -11.30
CA VAL A 78 -28.83 4.95 -9.89
C VAL A 78 -29.46 6.02 -8.98
N ARG A 79 -29.29 7.31 -9.29
CA ARG A 79 -29.90 8.41 -8.54
C ARG A 79 -31.44 8.30 -8.54
N ARG A 80 -32.06 8.11 -9.71
CA ARG A 80 -33.52 7.95 -9.84
C ARG A 80 -34.03 6.71 -9.08
N GLU A 81 -33.32 5.59 -9.17
CA GLU A 81 -33.66 4.37 -8.44
C GLU A 81 -33.61 4.59 -6.91
N MET A 82 -32.58 5.27 -6.42
CA MET A 82 -32.46 5.60 -4.99
C MET A 82 -33.55 6.57 -4.51
N ALA A 83 -33.91 7.56 -5.34
CA ALA A 83 -35.00 8.49 -5.04
C ALA A 83 -36.35 7.75 -4.94
N ASN A 84 -36.67 6.90 -5.92
CA ASN A 84 -37.88 6.07 -5.92
C ASN A 84 -37.94 5.17 -4.69
N ARG A 85 -36.82 4.54 -4.32
CA ARG A 85 -36.73 3.71 -3.11
C ARG A 85 -37.01 4.52 -1.84
N PHE A 86 -36.52 5.76 -1.78
CA PHE A 86 -36.75 6.62 -0.62
C PHE A 86 -38.22 7.04 -0.52
N ILE A 87 -38.82 7.49 -1.62
CA ILE A 87 -40.25 7.87 -1.69
C ILE A 87 -41.14 6.68 -1.30
N ALA A 88 -40.89 5.49 -1.88
CA ALA A 88 -41.64 4.29 -1.54
C ALA A 88 -41.50 3.89 -0.06
N ALA A 89 -40.32 4.10 0.55
CA ALA A 89 -40.12 3.84 1.97
C ALA A 89 -40.90 4.83 2.86
N LEU A 90 -40.99 6.10 2.46
CA LEU A 90 -41.80 7.10 3.15
C LEU A 90 -43.28 6.72 3.11
N GLU A 91 -43.80 6.42 1.91
CA GLU A 91 -45.20 6.05 1.69
C GLU A 91 -45.58 4.78 2.45
N ALA A 92 -44.72 3.75 2.45
CA ALA A 92 -44.95 2.50 3.17
C ALA A 92 -45.10 2.68 4.69
N ASP A 93 -44.45 3.70 5.26
CA ASP A 93 -44.50 4.04 6.69
C ASP A 93 -45.52 5.18 6.98
N GLY A 94 -46.33 5.58 5.99
CA GLY A 94 -47.40 6.59 6.13
C GLY A 94 -46.92 8.06 6.11
N TYR A 95 -45.71 8.31 5.61
CA TYR A 95 -45.18 9.67 5.41
C TYR A 95 -45.52 10.16 4.00
N THR A 96 -45.55 11.48 3.82
CA THR A 96 -45.74 12.13 2.51
C THR A 96 -44.46 12.85 2.11
N ALA A 97 -43.90 12.51 0.96
CA ALA A 97 -42.77 13.22 0.36
C ALA A 97 -43.25 14.54 -0.26
N LEU A 98 -42.61 15.66 0.06
CA LEU A 98 -42.85 16.97 -0.57
C LEU A 98 -41.81 17.28 -1.67
N PHE A 99 -41.19 16.23 -2.21
CA PHE A 99 -40.14 16.31 -3.24
C PHE A 99 -40.37 15.21 -4.29
N GLY A 100 -39.93 15.46 -5.51
CA GLY A 100 -39.95 14.50 -6.61
C GLY A 100 -38.62 13.77 -6.78
N VAL A 101 -38.61 12.83 -7.73
CA VAL A 101 -37.41 12.05 -8.11
C VAL A 101 -36.27 12.96 -8.58
N GLU A 102 -36.59 14.07 -9.26
CA GLU A 102 -35.59 15.00 -9.80
C GLU A 102 -34.94 15.89 -8.73
N ASP A 103 -35.62 16.12 -7.60
CA ASP A 103 -35.09 16.92 -6.48
C ASP A 103 -34.04 16.17 -5.65
N TYR A 104 -33.99 14.83 -5.80
CA TYR A 104 -33.08 13.97 -5.08
C TYR A 104 -31.69 13.94 -5.72
N VAL A 105 -30.69 14.38 -4.97
CA VAL A 105 -29.27 14.40 -5.36
C VAL A 105 -28.51 13.24 -4.71
N ASN A 106 -28.64 13.07 -3.39
CA ASN A 106 -27.90 12.04 -2.65
C ASN A 106 -28.57 11.68 -1.30
N SER A 107 -28.03 10.67 -0.63
CA SER A 107 -28.65 10.09 0.57
C SER A 107 -28.54 10.92 1.85
N HIS A 108 -27.69 11.96 1.84
CA HIS A 108 -27.49 12.87 2.97
C HIS A 108 -28.19 14.22 2.78
N GLN A 109 -28.84 14.43 1.63
CA GLN A 109 -29.67 15.61 1.39
C GLN A 109 -30.88 15.60 2.31
N ASN A 110 -31.11 16.73 2.96
CA ASN A 110 -32.33 16.99 3.71
C ASN A 110 -33.45 17.32 2.72
N LEU A 111 -34.53 16.56 2.78
CA LEU A 111 -35.68 16.69 1.89
C LEU A 111 -36.97 16.85 2.73
N PRO A 112 -37.86 17.78 2.33
CA PRO A 112 -39.06 18.11 3.09
C PRO A 112 -40.04 16.93 3.07
N THR A 113 -40.55 16.56 4.23
CA THR A 113 -41.39 15.37 4.43
C THR A 113 -42.46 15.66 5.50
N VAL A 114 -43.69 15.18 5.28
CA VAL A 114 -44.77 15.23 6.28
C VAL A 114 -44.91 13.87 6.95
N CYS A 115 -44.94 13.85 8.29
CA CYS A 115 -45.13 12.61 9.05
C CYS A 115 -46.60 12.20 9.15
N PRO A 116 -46.92 10.95 9.57
CA PRO A 116 -48.30 10.49 9.78
C PRO A 116 -49.12 11.36 10.76
N ALA A 117 -48.45 12.11 11.64
CA ALA A 117 -49.09 13.04 12.57
C ALA A 117 -49.28 14.46 11.96
N GLY A 118 -49.04 14.63 10.66
CA GLY A 118 -49.25 15.89 9.93
C GLY A 118 -48.17 16.95 10.12
N ASN A 119 -47.04 16.62 10.75
CA ASN A 119 -45.95 17.59 10.95
C ASN A 119 -44.95 17.53 9.81
N GLU A 120 -44.66 18.68 9.22
CA GLU A 120 -43.60 18.86 8.23
C GLU A 120 -42.22 18.98 8.90
N TYR A 121 -41.23 18.29 8.34
CA TYR A 121 -39.84 18.37 8.75
C TYR A 121 -38.91 17.83 7.65
N ASP A 122 -37.65 18.23 7.69
CA ASP A 122 -36.66 17.70 6.76
C ASP A 122 -36.07 16.38 7.25
N THR A 123 -35.91 15.43 6.33
CA THR A 123 -35.23 14.17 6.61
C THR A 123 -34.34 13.72 5.46
N THR A 124 -33.38 12.85 5.77
CA THR A 124 -32.45 12.29 4.78
C THR A 124 -32.79 10.82 4.54
N SER A 125 -32.58 10.33 3.31
CA SER A 125 -32.83 8.92 3.00
C SER A 125 -31.96 8.00 3.84
N ALA A 126 -30.69 8.36 4.08
CA ALA A 126 -29.78 7.59 4.93
C ALA A 126 -30.30 7.51 6.37
N SER A 127 -30.83 8.60 6.93
CA SER A 127 -31.39 8.58 8.29
C SER A 127 -32.71 7.83 8.35
N PHE A 128 -33.55 7.92 7.33
CA PHE A 128 -34.88 7.31 7.34
C PHE A 128 -34.79 5.80 7.13
N VAL A 129 -34.00 5.35 6.14
CA VAL A 129 -33.88 3.94 5.77
C VAL A 129 -33.01 3.14 6.74
N ASN A 130 -31.90 3.70 7.25
CA ASN A 130 -30.96 2.94 8.10
C ASN A 130 -31.26 3.00 9.60
N ASN A 131 -31.96 4.02 10.08
CA ASN A 131 -32.20 4.22 11.51
C ASN A 131 -33.67 3.91 11.84
N CYS A 132 -33.95 2.63 12.07
CA CYS A 132 -35.29 2.08 12.32
C CYS A 132 -36.19 3.01 13.16
N ARG A 133 -37.16 3.60 12.47
CA ARG A 133 -38.45 4.12 12.94
C ARG A 133 -38.46 4.90 14.26
N ARG A 134 -38.05 6.16 14.19
CA ARG A 134 -38.58 7.22 15.07
C ARG A 134 -38.75 8.52 14.29
N CYS A 135 -40.01 8.94 14.09
CA CYS A 135 -40.33 10.30 13.63
C CYS A 135 -39.53 11.33 14.44
N LYS A 136 -38.80 12.20 13.75
CA LYS A 136 -37.89 13.20 14.35
C LYS A 136 -38.46 14.61 14.37
N CYS A 137 -39.67 14.83 13.84
CA CYS A 137 -40.31 16.14 13.91
C CYS A 137 -40.46 16.58 15.38
N SER A 138 -40.36 17.89 15.60
CA SER A 138 -40.44 18.52 16.92
C SER A 138 -41.74 18.18 17.66
N GLY A 139 -42.86 18.08 16.92
CA GLY A 139 -44.17 17.68 17.45
C GLY A 139 -44.17 16.26 18.02
N CYS A 140 -43.80 15.26 17.22
CA CYS A 140 -43.73 13.86 17.66
C CYS A 140 -42.63 13.61 18.70
N TRP A 141 -41.56 14.41 18.70
CA TRP A 141 -40.51 14.30 19.70
C TRP A 141 -40.96 14.82 21.07
N SER A 142 -41.64 15.97 21.10
CA SER A 142 -42.14 16.59 22.33
C SER A 142 -43.25 15.77 22.99
N ALA A 143 -44.09 15.09 22.20
CA ALA A 143 -45.14 14.21 22.70
C ALA A 143 -44.64 12.94 23.42
N ARG A 144 -43.36 12.58 23.30
CA ARG A 144 -42.82 11.31 23.82
C ARG A 144 -42.41 11.35 25.30
N GLY A 145 -42.54 12.50 25.98
CA GLY A 145 -42.24 12.67 27.40
C GLY A 145 -40.75 12.47 27.77
N PRO A 146 -40.32 12.92 28.96
CA PRO A 146 -38.95 12.69 29.41
C PRO A 146 -38.71 11.21 29.71
N ARG A 147 -37.55 10.69 29.30
CA ARG A 147 -37.14 9.32 29.64
C ARG A 147 -37.02 9.20 31.17
N LYS A 148 -37.84 8.36 31.81
CA LYS A 148 -37.66 8.01 33.24
C LYS A 148 -36.27 7.40 33.41
N ARG A 149 -35.36 8.10 34.10
CA ARG A 149 -34.03 7.58 34.45
C ARG A 149 -34.11 6.83 35.77
N THR A 150 -33.79 5.55 35.78
CA THR A 150 -33.61 4.77 37.01
C THR A 150 -32.45 5.37 37.82
N LYS A 151 -32.68 5.69 39.10
CA LYS A 151 -31.65 6.24 40.00
C LYS A 151 -30.92 5.06 40.66
N TRP A 152 -29.61 5.00 40.48
CA TRP A 152 -28.75 3.97 41.06
C TRP A 152 -28.09 4.48 42.34
N THR A 153 -28.22 3.73 43.43
CA THR A 153 -27.47 3.93 44.68
C THR A 153 -26.27 2.96 44.73
N PRO A 154 -25.22 3.24 45.53
CA PRO A 154 -24.08 2.33 45.70
C PRO A 154 -24.51 0.89 46.04
N GLU A 155 -25.51 0.73 46.92
CA GLU A 155 -26.04 -0.57 47.34
C GLU A 155 -26.72 -1.30 46.19
N SER A 156 -27.54 -0.59 45.40
CA SER A 156 -28.22 -1.17 44.24
C SER A 156 -27.24 -1.59 43.14
N ILE A 157 -26.10 -0.90 43.01
CA ILE A 157 -25.04 -1.24 42.06
C ILE A 157 -24.34 -2.52 42.51
N THR A 158 -23.96 -2.60 43.79
CA THR A 158 -23.29 -3.78 44.35
C THR A 158 -24.18 -5.02 44.25
N ALA A 159 -25.46 -4.90 44.61
CA ALA A 159 -26.43 -6.00 44.48
C ALA A 159 -26.55 -6.48 43.02
N ALA A 160 -26.68 -5.55 42.07
CA ALA A 160 -26.82 -5.90 40.65
C ALA A 160 -25.55 -6.49 40.02
N LEU A 161 -24.36 -6.18 40.56
CA LEU A 161 -23.10 -6.85 40.19
C LEU A 161 -23.06 -8.27 40.76
N LEU A 162 -23.44 -8.46 42.02
CA LEU A 162 -23.48 -9.77 42.67
C LEU A 162 -24.44 -10.74 41.97
N GLU A 163 -25.62 -10.29 41.57
CA GLU A 163 -26.57 -11.08 40.76
C GLU A 163 -25.96 -11.58 39.43
N ARG A 164 -24.92 -10.90 38.93
CA ARG A 164 -24.18 -11.27 37.71
C ARG A 164 -22.92 -12.09 37.99
N GLY A 165 -22.72 -12.52 39.24
CA GLY A 165 -21.54 -13.28 39.66
C GLY A 165 -20.26 -12.43 39.73
N LEU A 166 -20.40 -11.15 40.01
CA LEU A 166 -19.31 -10.19 40.14
C LEU A 166 -19.36 -9.52 41.52
N GLU A 167 -18.21 -9.40 42.19
CA GLU A 167 -18.11 -8.74 43.49
C GLU A 167 -17.38 -7.40 43.32
N ALA A 168 -17.95 -6.34 43.90
CA ALA A 168 -17.29 -5.04 43.98
C ALA A 168 -16.33 -5.05 45.19
N LEU A 169 -15.04 -4.82 44.96
CA LEU A 169 -14.01 -4.79 46.01
C LEU A 169 -13.93 -3.43 46.73
N GLU A 170 -14.69 -2.45 46.25
CA GLU A 170 -14.80 -1.12 46.83
C GLU A 170 -16.20 -0.52 46.57
N GLU A 171 -16.59 0.46 47.37
CA GLU A 171 -17.91 1.08 47.28
C GLU A 171 -18.09 1.89 45.96
N PRO A 172 -19.13 1.61 45.16
CA PRO A 172 -19.37 2.34 43.92
C PRO A 172 -19.80 3.79 44.17
N ARG A 173 -19.01 4.76 43.72
CA ARG A 173 -19.39 6.20 43.70
C ARG A 173 -20.52 6.54 42.70
N GLY A 174 -21.01 5.55 41.96
CA GLY A 174 -22.01 5.69 40.90
C GLY A 174 -21.68 4.82 39.69
N VAL A 175 -22.62 4.74 38.73
CA VAL A 175 -22.49 3.80 37.60
C VAL A 175 -21.34 4.10 36.64
N MET A 176 -20.85 5.35 36.59
CA MET A 176 -19.72 5.77 35.75
C MET A 176 -18.39 5.79 36.52
N GLY A 177 -18.39 5.56 37.83
CA GLY A 177 -17.18 5.53 38.64
C GLY A 177 -16.41 4.24 38.39
N ARG A 178 -15.10 4.34 38.10
CA ARG A 178 -14.26 3.14 38.00
C ARG A 178 -14.05 2.54 39.37
N ILE A 179 -14.34 1.25 39.50
CA ILE A 179 -14.11 0.45 40.71
C ILE A 179 -13.42 -0.87 40.37
N ARG A 180 -12.74 -1.47 41.35
CA ARG A 180 -12.24 -2.84 41.28
C ARG A 180 -13.37 -3.85 41.44
N ILE A 181 -13.44 -4.78 40.50
CA ILE A 181 -14.46 -5.84 40.45
C ILE A 181 -13.75 -7.18 40.29
N SER A 182 -14.15 -8.18 41.08
CA SER A 182 -13.70 -9.56 40.97
C SER A 182 -14.81 -10.45 40.40
N CYS A 183 -14.43 -11.57 39.78
CA CYS A 183 -15.38 -12.59 39.31
C CYS A 183 -15.49 -13.74 40.30
N LEU A 184 -16.73 -14.10 40.65
CA LEU A 184 -17.06 -15.18 41.58
C LEU A 184 -17.22 -16.55 40.90
N ALA A 185 -17.02 -16.64 39.58
CA ALA A 185 -17.13 -17.92 38.87
C ALA A 185 -15.99 -18.87 39.31
N PRO A 186 -16.29 -20.14 39.64
CA PRO A 186 -15.29 -21.12 40.07
C PRO A 186 -14.14 -21.24 39.07
N GLY A 187 -12.90 -21.10 39.54
CA GLY A 187 -11.70 -21.22 38.72
C GLY A 187 -11.40 -20.03 37.79
N CYS A 188 -12.22 -18.97 37.78
CA CYS A 188 -11.94 -17.79 36.95
C CYS A 188 -10.83 -16.91 37.52
N GLY A 189 -10.96 -16.50 38.79
CA GLY A 189 -9.99 -15.67 39.50
C GLY A 189 -9.71 -14.30 38.86
N TRP A 190 -10.64 -13.77 38.07
CA TRP A 190 -10.45 -12.50 37.36
C TRP A 190 -10.72 -11.32 38.29
N GLU A 191 -9.82 -10.33 38.31
CA GLU A 191 -9.98 -9.03 38.98
C GLU A 191 -9.62 -7.91 38.01
N GLY A 192 -10.36 -6.80 38.01
CA GLY A 192 -9.99 -5.63 37.21
C GLY A 192 -10.77 -4.35 37.54
N VAL A 193 -10.18 -3.21 37.15
CA VAL A 193 -10.80 -1.88 37.30
C VAL A 193 -11.75 -1.60 36.13
N ARG A 194 -13.04 -1.40 36.40
CA ARG A 194 -14.11 -1.19 35.40
C ARG A 194 -15.21 -0.26 35.91
N MET A 195 -16.05 0.26 35.01
CA MET A 195 -17.23 1.04 35.39
C MET A 195 -18.44 0.13 35.57
N PRO A 196 -19.24 0.26 36.65
CA PRO A 196 -20.44 -0.58 36.84
C PRO A 196 -21.43 -0.52 35.68
N GLN A 197 -21.60 0.64 35.03
CA GLN A 197 -22.48 0.83 33.86
C GLN A 197 -22.23 -0.20 32.74
N GLU A 198 -20.98 -0.65 32.56
CA GLU A 198 -20.62 -1.66 31.55
C GLU A 198 -21.33 -3.01 31.78
N TYR A 199 -21.69 -3.30 33.04
CA TYR A 199 -22.37 -4.51 33.46
C TYR A 199 -23.87 -4.31 33.67
N LEU A 200 -24.29 -3.13 34.13
CA LEU A 200 -25.68 -2.85 34.48
C LEU A 200 -26.59 -2.63 33.27
N TYR A 201 -26.13 -1.90 32.25
CA TYR A 201 -26.98 -1.47 31.12
C TYR A 201 -26.81 -2.30 29.84
N GLY A 202 -26.13 -3.46 29.92
CA GLY A 202 -25.88 -4.32 28.75
C GLY A 202 -25.65 -5.79 29.12
N ARG A 203 -25.16 -6.59 28.16
CA ARG A 203 -24.69 -7.98 28.37
C ARG A 203 -23.26 -8.02 28.93
N GLY A 204 -22.92 -7.10 29.83
CA GLY A 204 -21.63 -7.08 30.50
C GLY A 204 -21.57 -8.26 31.47
N SER A 205 -20.55 -9.09 31.32
CA SER A 205 -20.24 -10.22 32.20
C SER A 205 -18.73 -10.25 32.40
N CYS A 206 -18.23 -11.08 33.31
CA CYS A 206 -16.80 -11.24 33.50
C CYS A 206 -16.11 -11.42 32.13
N PRO A 207 -15.15 -10.55 31.77
CA PRO A 207 -14.53 -10.58 30.45
C PRO A 207 -13.72 -11.86 30.25
N ARG A 208 -13.14 -12.45 31.31
CA ARG A 208 -12.46 -13.75 31.22
C ARG A 208 -13.44 -14.88 30.90
N CYS A 209 -14.51 -15.04 31.69
CA CYS A 209 -15.54 -16.06 31.41
C CYS A 209 -16.20 -15.90 30.05
N ALA A 210 -16.35 -14.66 29.58
CA ALA A 210 -16.95 -14.36 28.29
C ALA A 210 -15.95 -14.42 27.11
N GLY A 211 -14.68 -14.74 27.33
CA GLY A 211 -13.64 -14.75 26.28
C GLY A 211 -13.34 -13.36 25.69
N ARG A 212 -13.66 -12.28 26.42
CA ARG A 212 -13.50 -10.87 26.05
C ARG A 212 -12.40 -10.15 26.86
N GLU A 213 -11.64 -10.88 27.67
CA GLU A 213 -10.51 -10.32 28.40
C GLU A 213 -9.49 -9.76 27.40
N LYS A 214 -9.23 -8.45 27.49
CA LYS A 214 -8.20 -7.83 26.68
C LYS A 214 -6.86 -8.35 27.18
N GLY A 215 -6.05 -8.93 26.28
CA GLY A 215 -4.70 -9.35 26.60
C GLY A 215 -3.88 -8.20 27.17
N SER A 216 -3.07 -8.48 28.18
CA SER A 216 -2.06 -7.54 28.68
C SER A 216 -0.87 -7.48 27.72
N THR A 217 -0.01 -6.48 27.88
CA THR A 217 1.30 -6.44 27.21
C THR A 217 2.08 -7.74 27.46
N ASP A 218 2.07 -8.25 28.68
CA ASP A 218 2.85 -9.44 29.06
C ASP A 218 2.28 -10.71 28.43
N SER A 219 0.97 -10.89 28.50
CA SER A 219 0.27 -12.01 27.82
C SER A 219 0.52 -11.99 26.32
N TYR A 220 0.54 -10.79 25.71
CA TYR A 220 0.82 -10.63 24.30
C TYR A 220 2.30 -10.88 23.95
N ARG A 221 3.23 -10.46 24.79
CA ARG A 221 4.68 -10.73 24.63
C ARG A 221 4.98 -12.23 24.73
N GLU A 222 4.28 -12.95 25.61
CA GLU A 222 4.37 -14.41 25.69
C GLU A 222 3.83 -15.10 24.43
N GLU A 223 2.68 -14.66 23.91
CA GLU A 223 2.15 -15.12 22.61
C GLU A 223 3.15 -14.92 21.47
N LEU A 224 3.83 -13.76 21.43
CA LEU A 224 4.86 -13.45 20.43
C LEU A 224 6.05 -14.41 20.55
N ARG A 225 6.57 -14.61 21.76
CA ARG A 225 7.74 -15.47 22.02
C ARG A 225 7.50 -16.93 21.62
N LYS A 226 6.28 -17.45 21.76
CA LYS A 226 5.92 -18.80 21.28
C LYS A 226 6.16 -19.01 19.78
N LYS A 227 6.16 -17.93 18.99
CA LYS A 227 6.45 -17.95 17.55
C LYS A 227 7.82 -17.36 17.20
N GLY A 228 8.68 -17.08 18.19
CA GLY A 228 9.99 -16.46 18.00
C GLY A 228 9.96 -14.95 17.73
N TRP A 229 8.85 -14.27 18.02
CA TRP A 229 8.72 -12.82 17.88
C TRP A 229 8.87 -12.12 19.23
N ASP A 230 9.16 -10.83 19.22
CA ASP A 230 9.20 -10.00 20.43
C ASP A 230 8.73 -8.54 20.18
N LEU A 231 8.70 -7.72 21.24
CA LEU A 231 8.48 -6.28 21.19
C LEU A 231 9.76 -5.52 21.60
N PRO A 232 10.04 -4.34 21.03
CA PRO A 232 11.10 -3.48 21.55
C PRO A 232 10.86 -3.06 23.01
N GLU A 233 11.92 -2.70 23.71
CA GLU A 233 11.84 -2.21 25.09
C GLU A 233 10.96 -0.96 25.18
N GLY A 234 10.10 -0.88 26.20
CA GLY A 234 9.15 0.23 26.39
C GLY A 234 7.90 0.20 25.50
N VAL A 235 7.76 -0.75 24.56
CA VAL A 235 6.57 -0.89 23.70
C VAL A 235 5.55 -1.82 24.34
N GLY A 236 4.33 -1.31 24.55
CA GLY A 236 3.21 -2.05 25.14
C GLY A 236 2.10 -2.42 24.16
N TYR A 237 1.30 -3.42 24.54
CA TYR A 237 0.05 -3.73 23.86
C TYR A 237 -1.02 -2.71 24.23
N VAL A 238 -1.61 -2.05 23.22
CA VAL A 238 -2.69 -1.06 23.41
C VAL A 238 -4.04 -1.66 23.02
N MET A 239 -4.17 -2.13 21.78
CA MET A 239 -5.35 -2.82 21.27
C MET A 239 -5.01 -3.62 20.00
N SER A 240 -5.94 -4.45 19.53
CA SER A 240 -5.69 -5.41 18.44
C SER A 240 -5.39 -4.77 17.08
N GLN A 241 -5.91 -3.56 16.82
CA GLN A 241 -5.77 -2.88 15.53
C GLN A 241 -4.65 -1.82 15.49
N THR A 242 -4.06 -1.46 16.63
CA THR A 242 -3.00 -0.44 16.68
C THR A 242 -1.71 -1.01 16.09
N LEU A 243 -1.14 -0.29 15.12
CA LEU A 243 0.20 -0.58 14.62
C LEU A 243 1.22 -0.30 15.72
N ILE A 244 1.94 -1.33 16.14
CA ILE A 244 3.06 -1.25 17.08
C ILE A 244 4.30 -1.90 16.45
N PRO A 245 5.51 -1.53 16.88
CA PRO A 245 6.73 -2.21 16.45
C PRO A 245 6.81 -3.64 16.98
N HIS A 246 7.13 -4.59 16.11
CA HIS A 246 7.41 -5.99 16.43
C HIS A 246 8.80 -6.38 15.95
N ILE A 247 9.50 -7.18 16.75
CA ILE A 247 10.77 -7.83 16.40
C ILE A 247 10.45 -9.23 15.88
N CYS A 248 10.84 -9.53 14.65
CA CYS A 248 10.65 -10.87 14.08
C CYS A 248 11.80 -11.83 14.48
N PRO A 249 11.68 -13.14 14.21
CA PRO A 249 12.72 -14.13 14.54
C PRO A 249 14.10 -13.81 13.93
N GLU A 250 14.13 -13.14 12.77
CA GLU A 250 15.35 -12.70 12.09
C GLU A 250 15.88 -11.34 12.62
N GLY A 251 15.27 -10.77 13.66
CA GLY A 251 15.70 -9.52 14.30
C GLY A 251 15.14 -8.23 13.69
N HIS A 252 14.43 -8.28 12.58
CA HIS A 252 13.83 -7.09 11.95
C HIS A 252 12.75 -6.44 12.81
N VAL A 253 12.75 -5.10 12.86
CA VAL A 253 11.68 -4.31 13.48
C VAL A 253 10.65 -3.93 12.42
N THR A 254 9.43 -4.45 12.54
CA THR A 254 8.34 -4.23 11.58
C THR A 254 7.09 -3.73 12.28
N LEU A 255 6.41 -2.73 11.70
CA LEU A 255 5.14 -2.22 12.23
C LEU A 255 4.00 -3.16 11.86
N LYS A 256 3.33 -3.74 12.86
CA LYS A 256 2.14 -4.57 12.66
C LYS A 256 1.10 -4.28 13.73
N SER A 257 -0.16 -4.54 13.39
CA SER A 257 -1.18 -4.63 14.42
C SER A 257 -1.17 -6.05 15.01
N PRO A 258 -1.46 -6.22 16.32
CA PRO A 258 -1.54 -7.54 16.93
C PRO A 258 -2.49 -8.50 16.19
N ASP A 259 -3.61 -7.99 15.65
CA ASP A 259 -4.54 -8.77 14.83
C ASP A 259 -3.92 -9.21 13.50
N ALA A 260 -3.24 -8.30 12.79
CA ALA A 260 -2.54 -8.64 11.55
C ALA A 260 -1.44 -9.69 11.77
N TRP A 261 -0.72 -9.63 12.89
CA TRP A 261 0.26 -10.65 13.28
C TRP A 261 -0.42 -11.99 13.60
N ARG A 262 -1.52 -12.01 14.37
CA ARG A 262 -2.27 -13.25 14.67
C ARG A 262 -2.82 -13.92 13.41
N GLN A 263 -3.25 -13.13 12.43
CA GLN A 263 -3.65 -13.58 11.08
C GLN A 263 -2.49 -14.12 10.24
N GLY A 264 -1.27 -14.21 10.79
CA GLY A 264 -0.12 -14.82 10.12
C GLY A 264 0.60 -13.90 9.14
N ARG A 265 0.36 -12.58 9.18
CA ARG A 265 1.11 -11.65 8.31
C ARG A 265 2.56 -11.55 8.77
N GLY A 266 3.44 -12.32 8.12
CA GLY A 266 4.88 -12.36 8.38
C GLY A 266 5.62 -11.04 8.13
N CYS A 267 6.90 -10.99 8.52
CA CYS A 267 7.73 -9.79 8.39
C CYS A 267 7.88 -9.38 6.91
N ARG A 268 7.67 -8.08 6.62
CA ARG A 268 7.81 -7.54 5.26
C ARG A 268 9.26 -7.60 4.80
N GLU A 269 10.20 -7.36 5.70
CA GLU A 269 11.64 -7.45 5.42
C GLU A 269 12.01 -8.90 5.09
N CYS A 270 11.64 -9.88 5.94
CA CYS A 270 11.86 -11.30 5.62
C CYS A 270 11.18 -11.75 4.32
N LYS A 271 10.01 -11.21 3.96
CA LYS A 271 9.33 -11.53 2.69
C LYS A 271 10.10 -10.94 1.50
N ASN A 272 10.59 -9.71 1.63
CA ASN A 272 11.41 -9.06 0.60
C ASN A 272 12.76 -9.77 0.47
N GLU A 273 13.36 -10.19 1.58
CA GLU A 273 14.57 -11.00 1.60
C GLU A 273 14.34 -12.38 0.99
N GLY A 274 13.23 -13.06 1.32
CA GLY A 274 12.85 -14.35 0.73
C GLY A 274 12.50 -14.27 -0.76
N GLN A 275 11.85 -13.17 -1.20
CA GLN A 275 11.67 -12.88 -2.63
C GLN A 275 13.02 -12.58 -3.28
N SER A 276 13.88 -11.81 -2.63
CA SER A 276 15.24 -11.57 -3.11
C SER A 276 16.08 -12.84 -3.15
N ARG A 277 15.88 -13.83 -2.26
CA ARG A 277 16.55 -15.14 -2.31
C ARG A 277 16.07 -15.99 -3.49
N ARG A 278 14.83 -15.82 -3.95
CA ARG A 278 14.29 -16.49 -5.16
C ARG A 278 14.73 -15.83 -6.47
N THR A 279 14.98 -14.52 -6.48
CA THR A 279 15.53 -13.78 -7.64
C THR A 279 17.04 -13.59 -7.62
N ARG A 280 17.72 -13.79 -6.48
CA ARG A 280 19.19 -13.80 -6.30
C ARG A 280 19.73 -15.23 -6.22
N GLY A 281 19.24 -16.11 -7.09
CA GLY A 281 20.07 -17.23 -7.53
C GLY A 281 21.30 -16.62 -8.22
N VAL A 282 22.36 -16.41 -7.45
CA VAL A 282 23.67 -16.01 -7.94
C VAL A 282 24.14 -17.16 -8.84
N ASN A 283 23.89 -17.07 -10.14
CA ASN A 283 24.60 -17.88 -11.12
C ASN A 283 25.93 -17.17 -11.34
N LEU A 284 26.97 -17.47 -10.55
CA LEU A 284 28.33 -17.13 -10.94
C LEU A 284 28.66 -17.92 -12.22
N VAL A 285 29.58 -17.40 -13.04
CA VAL A 285 29.91 -17.90 -14.40
C VAL A 285 30.40 -19.37 -14.45
N THR A 286 30.45 -20.08 -13.32
CA THR A 286 30.79 -21.52 -13.23
C THR A 286 29.68 -22.40 -12.62
N GLY A 287 28.50 -21.88 -12.30
CA GLY A 287 27.41 -22.70 -11.75
C GLY A 287 27.58 -23.15 -10.29
N ASP A 288 28.67 -22.75 -9.63
CA ASP A 288 28.89 -23.02 -8.21
C ASP A 288 28.16 -22.00 -7.33
N LYS A 289 27.29 -22.52 -6.46
CA LYS A 289 26.58 -21.72 -5.46
C LYS A 289 27.55 -21.42 -4.31
N LEU A 290 27.67 -20.15 -3.94
CA LEU A 290 28.35 -19.75 -2.70
C LEU A 290 27.71 -20.46 -1.51
N THR A 291 28.53 -20.97 -0.59
CA THR A 291 28.05 -21.58 0.66
C THR A 291 27.46 -20.51 1.59
N ALA A 292 26.72 -20.95 2.61
CA ALA A 292 26.20 -20.03 3.64
C ALA A 292 27.33 -19.29 4.37
N GLU A 293 28.48 -19.93 4.53
CA GLU A 293 29.68 -19.36 5.16
C GLU A 293 30.30 -18.29 4.26
N GLU A 294 30.45 -18.57 2.96
CA GLU A 294 30.95 -17.58 1.98
C GLU A 294 30.01 -16.37 1.84
N LEU A 295 28.70 -16.58 1.97
CA LEU A 295 27.73 -15.49 1.97
C LEU A 295 27.83 -14.63 3.24
N ALA A 296 28.01 -15.25 4.41
CA ALA A 296 28.21 -14.53 5.68
C ALA A 296 29.50 -13.70 5.66
N GLU A 297 30.61 -14.27 5.16
CA GLU A 297 31.89 -13.56 4.98
C GLU A 297 31.74 -12.35 4.04
N LEU A 298 30.97 -12.48 2.96
CA LEU A 298 30.70 -11.39 2.03
C LEU A 298 29.91 -10.25 2.68
N GLU A 299 28.91 -10.58 3.50
CA GLU A 299 28.12 -9.59 4.23
C GLU A 299 28.96 -8.86 5.28
N GLU A 300 29.81 -9.58 6.01
CA GLU A 300 30.76 -8.99 6.95
C GLU A 300 31.79 -8.09 6.25
N SER A 301 32.34 -8.56 5.13
CA SER A 301 33.28 -7.80 4.29
C SER A 301 32.67 -6.48 3.79
N ARG A 302 31.37 -6.44 3.46
CA ARG A 302 30.67 -5.19 3.08
C ARG A 302 30.42 -4.25 4.27
N ARG A 303 30.40 -4.78 5.49
CA ARG A 303 30.28 -4.03 6.74
C ARG A 303 31.65 -3.67 7.35
N SER A 304 32.74 -4.04 6.70
CA SER A 304 34.11 -3.79 7.18
C SER A 304 34.47 -2.31 7.13
N SER A 305 35.45 -1.93 7.95
CA SER A 305 36.06 -0.59 7.90
C SER A 305 36.83 -0.37 6.58
N GLU A 306 37.37 -1.44 6.01
CA GLU A 306 38.08 -1.45 4.72
C GLU A 306 37.15 -1.10 3.55
N TYR A 307 35.94 -1.69 3.50
CA TYR A 307 34.94 -1.32 2.49
C TYR A 307 34.58 0.16 2.56
N ARG A 308 34.37 0.68 3.79
CA ARG A 308 34.07 2.10 4.00
C ARG A 308 35.24 2.99 3.57
N ARG A 309 36.48 2.56 3.83
CA ARG A 309 37.71 3.26 3.41
C ARG A 309 37.84 3.26 1.88
N TRP A 310 37.72 2.09 1.25
CA TRP A 310 37.73 1.96 -0.21
C TRP A 310 36.69 2.87 -0.86
N ARG A 311 35.44 2.84 -0.39
CA ARG A 311 34.37 3.70 -0.92
C ARG A 311 34.73 5.17 -0.81
N ARG A 312 35.25 5.60 0.35
CA ARG A 312 35.68 7.00 0.57
C ARG A 312 36.81 7.39 -0.38
N ASN A 313 37.81 6.53 -0.56
CA ASN A 313 38.97 6.82 -1.39
C ASN A 313 38.60 6.89 -2.88
N VAL A 314 37.74 5.98 -3.36
CA VAL A 314 37.23 6.02 -4.74
C VAL A 314 36.47 7.32 -5.02
N LEU A 315 35.57 7.71 -4.11
CA LEU A 315 34.81 8.95 -4.23
C LEU A 315 35.73 10.19 -4.18
N ALA A 316 36.64 10.24 -3.21
CA ALA A 316 37.57 11.36 -3.04
C ALA A 316 38.49 11.54 -4.25
N ARG A 317 39.05 10.44 -4.78
CA ARG A 317 39.91 10.45 -5.98
C ARG A 317 39.18 11.03 -7.19
N ASP A 318 37.92 10.70 -7.38
CA ASP A 318 37.11 11.19 -8.51
C ASP A 318 36.46 12.55 -8.20
N ASN A 319 36.91 13.25 -7.15
CA ASN A 319 36.37 14.54 -6.67
C ASN A 319 34.85 14.50 -6.42
N GLU A 320 34.35 13.35 -5.96
CA GLU A 320 32.92 13.06 -5.75
C GLU A 320 32.05 13.33 -6.98
N ARG A 321 32.63 13.20 -8.17
CA ARG A 321 31.98 13.45 -9.45
C ARG A 321 31.88 12.17 -10.25
N CYS A 322 30.75 12.01 -10.93
CA CYS A 322 30.57 10.96 -11.90
C CYS A 322 31.64 11.05 -12.99
N VAL A 323 32.41 9.98 -13.19
CA VAL A 323 33.49 9.95 -14.19
C VAL A 323 33.00 10.11 -15.63
N LEU A 324 31.71 9.82 -15.89
CA LEU A 324 31.09 9.95 -17.21
C LEU A 324 30.63 11.38 -17.49
N CYS A 325 29.83 11.96 -16.59
CA CYS A 325 29.15 13.24 -16.84
C CYS A 325 29.61 14.40 -15.96
N GLY A 326 30.45 14.18 -14.95
CA GLY A 326 30.91 15.21 -14.01
C GLY A 326 29.91 15.63 -12.93
N SER A 327 28.71 15.01 -12.90
CA SER A 327 27.67 15.32 -11.91
C SER A 327 28.11 14.94 -10.48
N THR A 328 27.79 15.81 -9.51
CA THR A 328 27.97 15.60 -8.06
C THR A 328 26.70 15.09 -7.36
N ARG A 329 25.62 14.80 -8.11
CA ARG A 329 24.36 14.35 -7.52
C ARG A 329 24.43 12.87 -7.19
N GLU A 330 24.33 12.54 -5.90
CA GLU A 330 24.32 11.17 -5.37
C GLU A 330 25.46 10.28 -5.93
N PRO A 331 26.74 10.64 -5.71
CA PRO A 331 27.86 9.87 -6.22
C PRO A 331 27.99 8.53 -5.47
N GLN A 332 28.19 7.47 -6.23
CA GLN A 332 28.34 6.10 -5.74
C GLN A 332 29.63 5.49 -6.29
N ALA A 333 30.35 4.77 -5.43
CA ALA A 333 31.49 3.96 -5.85
C ALA A 333 30.97 2.64 -6.44
N HIS A 334 31.36 2.37 -7.68
CA HIS A 334 31.03 1.15 -8.42
C HIS A 334 32.28 0.26 -8.52
N HIS A 335 32.15 -1.03 -8.20
CA HIS A 335 33.21 -2.03 -8.38
C HIS A 335 33.31 -2.47 -9.84
N LEU A 336 34.50 -2.37 -10.45
CA LEU A 336 34.73 -2.79 -11.85
C LEU A 336 34.82 -4.31 -11.96
N PHE A 337 35.63 -4.94 -11.11
CA PHE A 337 35.62 -6.37 -10.83
C PHE A 337 34.68 -6.64 -9.67
N SER A 338 33.77 -7.60 -9.86
CA SER A 338 32.77 -7.91 -8.86
C SER A 338 33.35 -8.20 -7.48
N PHE A 339 32.75 -7.56 -6.47
CA PHE A 339 33.12 -7.74 -5.08
C PHE A 339 33.02 -9.21 -4.66
N ALA A 340 32.07 -9.98 -5.19
CA ALA A 340 31.90 -11.38 -4.80
C ALA A 340 33.07 -12.27 -5.25
N LYS A 341 33.42 -12.18 -6.54
CA LYS A 341 34.39 -13.09 -7.19
C LYS A 341 35.84 -12.73 -6.90
N TYR A 342 36.19 -11.45 -6.92
CA TYR A 342 37.58 -10.99 -6.90
C TYR A 342 38.00 -10.54 -5.50
N ARG A 343 38.18 -11.50 -4.57
CA ARG A 343 38.40 -11.25 -3.13
C ARG A 343 39.60 -10.34 -2.86
N ASP A 344 40.73 -10.64 -3.50
CA ASP A 344 42.00 -9.93 -3.33
C ASP A 344 41.91 -8.46 -3.80
N TYR A 345 41.01 -8.17 -4.73
CA TYR A 345 40.89 -6.88 -5.39
C TYR A 345 39.75 -6.01 -4.83
N ARG A 346 38.98 -6.50 -3.84
CA ARG A 346 37.77 -5.84 -3.30
C ARG A 346 38.01 -4.42 -2.80
N TYR A 347 39.18 -4.17 -2.23
CA TYR A 347 39.53 -2.90 -1.59
C TYR A 347 40.60 -2.11 -2.34
N GLU A 348 41.01 -2.57 -3.52
CA GLU A 348 41.88 -1.79 -4.38
C GLU A 348 41.13 -0.59 -4.93
N GLU A 349 41.68 0.62 -4.75
CA GLU A 349 41.06 1.84 -5.26
C GLU A 349 40.90 1.81 -6.79
N GLY A 350 41.85 1.17 -7.49
CA GLY A 350 41.81 0.95 -8.93
C GLY A 350 40.55 0.20 -9.38
N ASN A 351 40.07 -0.73 -8.54
CA ASN A 351 38.87 -1.53 -8.76
C ASN A 351 37.55 -0.76 -8.53
N GLY A 352 37.61 0.57 -8.45
CA GLY A 352 36.46 1.43 -8.25
C GLY A 352 36.40 2.61 -9.22
N VAL A 353 35.18 2.99 -9.62
CA VAL A 353 34.86 4.23 -10.34
C VAL A 353 33.66 4.92 -9.70
N THR A 354 33.64 6.26 -9.72
CA THR A 354 32.50 7.03 -9.21
C THR A 354 31.46 7.28 -10.29
N LEU A 355 30.22 6.88 -10.03
CA LEU A 355 29.07 7.09 -10.90
C LEU A 355 27.94 7.81 -10.14
N CYS A 356 27.23 8.73 -10.79
CA CYS A 356 26.03 9.33 -10.19
C CYS A 356 24.87 8.34 -10.23
N ALA A 357 23.85 8.58 -9.41
CA ALA A 357 22.66 7.72 -9.36
C ALA A 357 22.06 7.43 -10.75
N ARG A 358 22.02 8.42 -11.66
CA ARG A 358 21.50 8.27 -13.03
C ARG A 358 22.29 7.28 -13.90
N HIS A 359 23.61 7.24 -13.76
CA HIS A 359 24.44 6.30 -14.52
C HIS A 359 24.72 5.00 -13.77
N HIS A 360 24.40 4.92 -12.47
CA HIS A 360 24.68 3.76 -11.63
C HIS A 360 23.45 2.89 -11.40
N LEU A 361 22.34 3.47 -10.92
CA LEU A 361 21.22 2.72 -10.36
C LEU A 361 20.24 2.24 -11.44
N SER A 362 19.87 0.96 -11.38
CA SER A 362 18.93 0.30 -12.30
C SER A 362 17.54 0.96 -12.41
N ARG A 363 17.16 1.82 -11.46
CA ARG A 363 15.92 2.61 -11.52
C ARG A 363 15.92 3.64 -12.67
N TYR A 364 17.07 3.95 -13.24
CA TYR A 364 17.18 4.86 -14.39
C TYR A 364 17.44 4.06 -15.66
N GLU A 365 16.64 4.34 -16.69
CA GLU A 365 16.82 3.77 -18.03
C GLU A 365 18.18 4.14 -18.60
N GLY A 366 18.85 3.17 -19.24
CA GLY A 366 20.19 3.36 -19.81
C GLY A 366 21.31 3.52 -18.79
N SER A 367 21.07 3.33 -17.49
CA SER A 367 22.11 3.26 -16.47
C SER A 367 22.90 1.95 -16.54
N PHE A 368 24.10 1.92 -15.93
CA PHE A 368 24.95 0.73 -15.95
C PHE A 368 24.24 -0.53 -15.43
N HIS A 369 23.60 -0.47 -14.26
CA HIS A 369 22.87 -1.63 -13.72
C HIS A 369 21.53 -1.90 -14.40
N ALA A 370 20.98 -0.98 -15.20
CA ALA A 370 19.83 -1.26 -16.06
C ALA A 370 20.24 -2.06 -17.30
N VAL A 371 21.43 -1.77 -17.86
CA VAL A 371 21.97 -2.43 -19.07
C VAL A 371 22.61 -3.78 -18.73
N HIS A 372 23.48 -3.83 -17.71
CA HIS A 372 24.29 -5.01 -17.39
C HIS A 372 23.80 -5.79 -16.16
N GLY A 373 22.73 -5.33 -15.50
CA GLY A 373 22.18 -5.96 -14.31
C GLY A 373 22.95 -5.61 -13.02
N GLN A 374 22.37 -5.99 -11.86
CA GLN A 374 22.93 -5.78 -10.52
C GLN A 374 23.34 -7.11 -9.86
N ASP A 375 23.56 -8.13 -10.67
CA ASP A 375 23.76 -9.53 -10.27
C ASP A 375 25.14 -9.82 -9.64
N GLY A 376 25.96 -8.79 -9.43
CA GLY A 376 27.30 -8.95 -8.89
C GLY A 376 28.25 -9.64 -9.87
N ARG A 377 27.97 -9.59 -11.17
CA ARG A 377 28.85 -10.10 -12.23
C ARG A 377 29.62 -9.01 -12.97
N SER A 378 29.69 -7.80 -12.40
CA SER A 378 30.49 -6.70 -12.97
C SER A 378 31.89 -7.21 -13.32
N VAL A 379 32.20 -7.11 -14.61
CA VAL A 379 33.56 -7.25 -15.14
C VAL A 379 33.95 -5.96 -15.82
N PRO A 380 35.22 -5.55 -15.78
CA PRO A 380 35.66 -4.28 -16.35
C PRO A 380 35.30 -4.09 -17.83
N GLY A 381 35.24 -5.17 -18.61
CA GLY A 381 34.82 -5.14 -20.01
C GLY A 381 33.41 -4.58 -20.23
N GLN A 382 32.45 -4.91 -19.35
CA GLN A 382 31.10 -4.33 -19.39
C GLN A 382 31.13 -2.82 -19.17
N PHE A 383 32.01 -2.35 -18.28
CA PHE A 383 32.17 -0.91 -18.05
C PHE A 383 32.81 -0.21 -19.26
N LEU A 384 33.76 -0.86 -19.94
CA LEU A 384 34.35 -0.32 -21.18
C LEU A 384 33.31 -0.23 -22.30
N GLU A 385 32.48 -1.25 -22.49
CA GLU A 385 31.36 -1.23 -23.44
C GLU A 385 30.35 -0.11 -23.10
N TYR A 386 29.97 0.01 -21.83
CA TYR A 386 29.10 1.08 -21.35
C TYR A 386 29.72 2.47 -21.58
N LEU A 387 31.03 2.62 -21.38
CA LEU A 387 31.78 3.84 -21.64
C LEU A 387 31.81 4.18 -23.15
N ASP A 388 32.00 3.19 -24.02
CA ASP A 388 31.96 3.38 -25.49
C ASP A 388 30.57 3.85 -25.94
N ASN A 389 29.52 3.22 -25.44
CA ASN A 389 28.15 3.63 -25.71
C ASN A 389 27.85 5.04 -25.18
N TYR A 390 28.38 5.39 -23.99
CA TYR A 390 28.26 6.74 -23.46
C TYR A 390 28.95 7.78 -24.36
N ILE A 391 30.18 7.50 -24.82
CA ILE A 391 30.94 8.39 -25.72
C ILE A 391 30.19 8.59 -27.05
N ALA A 392 29.70 7.50 -27.66
CA ALA A 392 28.99 7.55 -28.94
C ALA A 392 27.72 8.41 -28.86
N ASN A 393 27.00 8.36 -27.74
CA ASN A 393 25.74 9.09 -27.54
C ASN A 393 25.92 10.51 -26.97
N ASN A 394 27.13 10.92 -26.57
CA ASN A 394 27.39 12.22 -25.95
C ASN A 394 28.62 12.90 -26.61
N PRO A 395 28.47 13.47 -27.81
CA PRO A 395 29.60 14.03 -28.57
C PRO A 395 30.31 15.20 -27.86
N ASP A 396 29.57 15.93 -27.01
CA ASP A 396 30.07 17.07 -26.23
C ASP A 396 30.70 16.66 -24.88
N ALA A 397 30.80 15.36 -24.59
CA ALA A 397 31.41 14.90 -23.35
C ALA A 397 32.93 15.18 -23.33
N ASP A 398 33.47 15.35 -22.13
CA ASP A 398 34.91 15.58 -21.91
C ASP A 398 35.73 14.35 -22.32
N LYS A 399 36.17 14.33 -23.58
CA LYS A 399 36.92 13.21 -24.17
C LYS A 399 38.25 12.95 -23.46
N GLY A 400 38.89 13.98 -22.90
CA GLY A 400 40.13 13.83 -22.14
C GLY A 400 39.91 13.04 -20.85
N ARG A 401 38.86 13.39 -20.09
CA ARG A 401 38.45 12.63 -18.90
C ARG A 401 38.06 11.20 -19.24
N LEU A 402 37.24 10.99 -20.27
CA LEU A 402 36.76 9.65 -20.63
C LEU A 402 37.90 8.76 -21.15
N PHE A 403 38.86 9.32 -21.89
CA PHE A 403 40.08 8.61 -22.30
C PHE A 403 40.93 8.19 -21.11
N TYR A 404 41.10 9.08 -20.11
CA TYR A 404 41.82 8.74 -18.87
C TYR A 404 41.12 7.60 -18.11
N VAL A 405 39.79 7.66 -17.99
CA VAL A 405 38.98 6.61 -17.36
C VAL A 405 39.16 5.28 -18.08
N ARG A 406 39.06 5.25 -19.42
CA ARG A 406 39.32 4.05 -20.23
C ARG A 406 40.69 3.47 -19.94
N LYS A 407 41.75 4.27 -20.08
CA LYS A 407 43.14 3.80 -19.88
C LYS A 407 43.37 3.24 -18.49
N LYS A 408 42.72 3.81 -17.47
CA LYS A 408 42.80 3.30 -16.11
C LYS A 408 42.12 1.93 -15.97
N VAL A 409 40.96 1.74 -16.58
CA VAL A 409 40.25 0.45 -16.55
C VAL A 409 41.04 -0.61 -17.31
N GLU A 410 41.60 -0.28 -18.48
CA GLU A 410 42.48 -1.16 -19.26
C GLU A 410 43.70 -1.62 -18.45
N ARG A 411 44.42 -0.71 -17.79
CA ARG A 411 45.56 -1.08 -16.92
C ARG A 411 45.17 -1.96 -15.75
N LEU A 412 43.96 -1.78 -15.20
CA LEU A 412 43.45 -2.64 -14.13
C LEU A 412 43.21 -4.07 -14.66
N ILE A 413 42.63 -4.20 -15.86
CA ILE A 413 42.42 -5.50 -16.53
C ILE A 413 43.76 -6.20 -16.73
N GLU A 414 44.72 -5.53 -17.38
CA GLU A 414 46.05 -6.09 -17.67
C GLU A 414 46.76 -6.58 -16.41
N ARG A 415 46.68 -5.81 -15.32
CA ARG A 415 47.30 -6.18 -14.04
C ARG A 415 46.66 -7.41 -13.41
N VAL A 416 45.34 -7.50 -13.43
CA VAL A 416 44.61 -8.62 -12.81
C VAL A 416 44.75 -9.89 -13.65
N GLU A 417 44.65 -9.80 -14.98
CA GLU A 417 44.86 -10.94 -15.87
C GLU A 417 46.28 -11.51 -15.75
N CYS A 418 47.32 -10.67 -15.71
CA CYS A 418 48.69 -11.13 -15.47
C CYS A 418 48.86 -11.83 -14.11
N ALA A 419 48.20 -11.34 -13.06
CA ALA A 419 48.29 -11.91 -11.72
C ALA A 419 47.57 -13.25 -11.61
N GLU A 420 46.41 -13.42 -12.27
CA GLU A 420 45.67 -14.69 -12.27
C GLU A 420 46.40 -15.76 -13.11
N ILE A 421 47.00 -15.40 -14.26
CA ILE A 421 47.85 -16.31 -15.05
C ILE A 421 49.06 -16.80 -14.23
N GLN A 422 49.65 -15.94 -13.40
CA GLN A 422 50.77 -16.33 -12.53
C GLN A 422 50.33 -17.26 -11.39
N LYS A 423 49.09 -17.17 -10.91
CA LYS A 423 48.53 -18.07 -9.88
C LYS A 423 48.20 -19.46 -10.42
N GLU A 424 47.88 -19.58 -11.71
CA GLU A 424 47.62 -20.86 -12.38
C GLU A 424 48.89 -21.59 -12.84
N ALA A 425 50.03 -20.88 -12.88
CA ALA A 425 51.34 -21.42 -13.31
C ALA A 425 52.21 -21.97 -12.16
N VAL A 426 51.73 -21.89 -10.92
CA VAL A 426 52.37 -22.40 -9.68
C VAL A 426 51.53 -23.53 -9.13
#